data_AF-A0A6P5RZP6-F1
#
_entry.id   AF-A0A6P5RZP6-F1
#
_cell.length_a   1.000
_cell.length_b   1.000
_cell.length_c   1.000
_cell.angle_alpha   90.00
_cell.angle_beta   90.00
_cell.angle_gamma   90.00
#
_symmetry.space_group_name_H-M   'P 1'
#
loop_
_entity.id
_entity.type
_entity.pdbx_description
1 polymer ?
#
loop_
_entity_poly.entity_id
_entity_poly.type
_entity_poly.pdbx_seq_one_letter_code
_entity_poly.pdbx_strand_id
1 'polypeptide(L)'
;MVGYSLWKEETECLEWLNTKTPNSVVYVNFGSIAVMTPEQLVEFGWGLANSKLPFFWVIRPDLVIGESAILPPEFVAETKERSLIAGWCPQEQVLNHPSVGGFLTHSGWNSTVESLTAGVPMLCWPFFADQQMDCRYTCNEWGIGMEISNDVKRDEVEKLIKELMKGEKGKKMKNKVMEWKKLAEEATGPHGSSSTNLENLVNQVLLRKT
;
A
#
# COMPACT_ATOMS: atom_id res chain seq x y z
N MET A 1 13.36 13.20 -6.65
CA MET A 1 14.24 12.21 -5.98
C MET A 1 14.34 11.00 -6.88
N VAL A 2 15.54 10.43 -7.03
CA VAL A 2 15.75 9.20 -7.81
C VAL A 2 15.28 8.03 -6.96
N GLY A 3 14.30 7.27 -7.44
CA GLY A 3 13.71 6.13 -6.72
C GLY A 3 14.75 5.06 -6.41
N TYR A 4 14.71 4.52 -5.19
CA TYR A 4 15.65 3.52 -4.67
C TYR A 4 15.43 2.09 -5.24
N SER A 5 14.84 1.96 -6.43
CA SER A 5 14.50 0.66 -7.04
C SER A 5 15.50 0.21 -8.09
N LEU A 6 15.78 -1.10 -8.12
CA LEU A 6 16.54 -1.77 -9.17
C LEU A 6 15.69 -2.10 -10.42
N TRP A 7 14.39 -1.85 -10.37
CA TRP A 7 13.44 -2.17 -11.45
C TRP A 7 12.96 -0.91 -12.17
N LYS A 8 12.80 -1.00 -13.49
CA LYS A 8 12.31 0.11 -14.31
C LYS A 8 10.87 0.45 -13.94
N GLU A 9 10.61 1.70 -13.56
CA GLU A 9 9.26 2.21 -13.30
C GLU A 9 8.41 2.21 -14.57
N GLU A 10 7.24 1.55 -14.49
CA GLU A 10 6.21 1.56 -15.53
C GLU A 10 5.25 2.72 -15.25
N THR A 11 5.54 3.90 -15.82
CA THR A 11 4.74 5.12 -15.61
C THR A 11 3.37 5.06 -16.28
N GLU A 12 3.15 4.12 -17.19
CA GLU A 12 1.85 3.86 -17.82
C GLU A 12 0.74 3.56 -16.79
N CYS A 13 1.12 3.14 -15.57
CA CYS A 13 0.16 2.95 -14.49
C CYS A 13 -0.58 4.24 -14.11
N LEU A 14 0.08 5.40 -14.18
CA LEU A 14 -0.53 6.69 -13.85
C LEU A 14 -1.58 7.08 -14.90
N GLU A 15 -1.35 6.78 -16.17
CA GLU A 15 -2.32 7.00 -17.24
C GLU A 15 -3.57 6.14 -17.04
N TRP A 16 -3.39 4.87 -16.66
CA TRP A 16 -4.52 4.01 -16.32
C TRP A 16 -5.29 4.55 -15.10
N LEU A 17 -4.60 5.03 -14.07
CA LEU A 17 -5.22 5.59 -12.86
C LEU A 17 -6.02 6.87 -13.15
N ASN A 18 -5.58 7.71 -14.10
CA ASN A 18 -6.29 8.92 -14.54
C ASN A 18 -7.68 8.60 -15.13
N THR A 19 -7.90 7.40 -15.65
CA THR A 19 -9.20 6.97 -16.20
C THR A 19 -10.19 6.50 -15.12
N LYS A 20 -9.78 6.45 -13.85
CA LYS A 20 -10.59 5.89 -12.76
C LYS A 20 -11.21 6.99 -11.91
N THR A 21 -12.36 6.70 -11.33
CA THR A 21 -13.04 7.63 -10.44
C THR A 21 -12.26 7.80 -9.12
N PRO A 22 -12.37 8.96 -8.44
CA PRO A 22 -11.69 9.18 -7.17
C PRO A 22 -12.02 8.11 -6.11
N ASN A 23 -11.01 7.71 -5.33
CA ASN A 23 -11.10 6.68 -4.27
C ASN A 23 -11.75 5.35 -4.71
N SER A 24 -11.57 4.93 -5.98
CA SER A 24 -12.19 3.71 -6.51
C SER A 24 -11.23 2.54 -6.68
N VAL A 25 -9.91 2.82 -6.72
CA VAL A 25 -8.87 1.82 -7.01
C VAL A 25 -8.28 1.28 -5.71
N VAL A 26 -8.17 -0.04 -5.62
CA VAL A 26 -7.33 -0.71 -4.62
C VAL A 26 -5.93 -0.84 -5.18
N TYR A 27 -4.95 -0.19 -4.54
CA TYR A 27 -3.54 -0.41 -4.85
C TYR A 27 -3.03 -1.61 -4.05
N VAL A 28 -2.26 -2.48 -4.69
CA VAL A 28 -1.75 -3.73 -4.08
C VAL A 28 -0.25 -3.82 -4.35
N ASN A 29 0.55 -3.83 -3.28
CA ASN A 29 1.98 -4.04 -3.37
C ASN A 29 2.54 -4.61 -2.05
N PHE A 30 3.19 -5.76 -2.12
CA PHE A 30 3.77 -6.46 -0.98
C PHE A 30 5.25 -6.12 -0.73
N GLY A 31 5.73 -5.03 -1.33
CA GLY A 31 7.10 -4.57 -1.16
C GLY A 31 8.13 -5.47 -1.84
N SER A 32 9.40 -5.24 -1.53
CA SER A 32 10.54 -5.88 -2.18
C SER A 32 11.02 -7.16 -1.49
N ILE A 33 10.49 -7.49 -0.31
CA ILE A 33 11.03 -8.60 0.50
C ILE A 33 9.99 -9.66 0.83
N ALA A 34 8.70 -9.30 0.90
CA ALA A 34 7.67 -10.29 1.15
C ALA A 34 7.63 -11.31 0.00
N VAL A 35 7.47 -12.57 0.34
CA VAL A 35 7.24 -13.66 -0.61
C VAL A 35 5.97 -14.40 -0.20
N MET A 36 5.25 -14.92 -1.18
CA MET A 36 4.03 -15.69 -0.97
C MET A 36 4.10 -17.04 -1.67
N THR A 37 3.26 -17.96 -1.22
CA THR A 37 3.04 -19.23 -1.90
C THR A 37 2.20 -19.02 -3.17
N PRO A 38 2.28 -19.93 -4.17
CA PRO A 38 1.38 -19.91 -5.32
C PRO A 38 -0.10 -19.92 -4.90
N GLU A 39 -0.44 -20.66 -3.84
CA GLU A 39 -1.80 -20.71 -3.30
C GLU A 39 -2.25 -19.34 -2.77
N GLN A 40 -1.42 -18.65 -2.00
CA GLN A 40 -1.72 -17.30 -1.52
C GLN A 40 -1.90 -16.31 -2.67
N LEU A 41 -1.08 -16.40 -3.73
CA LEU A 41 -1.23 -15.57 -4.93
C LEU A 41 -2.63 -15.76 -5.55
N VAL A 42 -3.07 -17.01 -5.68
CA VAL A 42 -4.39 -17.36 -6.22
C VAL A 42 -5.50 -16.84 -5.32
N GLU A 43 -5.39 -16.98 -4.00
CA GLU A 43 -6.40 -16.49 -3.05
C GLU A 43 -6.50 -14.96 -3.04
N PHE A 44 -5.37 -14.24 -3.07
CA PHE A 44 -5.37 -12.77 -3.25
C PHE A 44 -5.99 -12.35 -4.58
N GLY A 45 -5.59 -13.01 -5.67
CA GLY A 45 -6.12 -12.74 -7.00
C GLY A 45 -7.63 -12.92 -7.04
N TRP A 46 -8.16 -14.06 -6.61
CA TRP A 46 -9.60 -14.27 -6.61
C TRP A 46 -10.35 -13.38 -5.62
N GLY A 47 -9.77 -13.04 -4.46
CA GLY A 47 -10.36 -12.05 -3.56
C GLY A 47 -10.50 -10.66 -4.20
N LEU A 48 -9.47 -10.20 -4.89
CA LEU A 48 -9.49 -8.96 -5.68
C LEU A 48 -10.54 -9.05 -6.81
N ALA A 49 -10.53 -10.13 -7.58
CA ALA A 49 -11.47 -10.34 -8.68
C ALA A 49 -12.92 -10.35 -8.18
N ASN A 50 -13.22 -11.05 -7.10
CA ASN A 50 -14.57 -11.18 -6.54
C ASN A 50 -15.08 -9.88 -5.93
N SER A 51 -14.19 -8.97 -5.52
CA SER A 51 -14.58 -7.65 -5.02
C SER A 51 -15.35 -6.81 -6.05
N LYS A 52 -15.15 -7.10 -7.35
CA LYS A 52 -15.64 -6.35 -8.51
C LYS A 52 -15.18 -4.87 -8.54
N LEU A 53 -14.13 -4.54 -7.78
CA LEU A 53 -13.53 -3.21 -7.75
C LEU A 53 -12.35 -3.10 -8.72
N PRO A 54 -12.05 -1.89 -9.21
CA PRO A 54 -10.80 -1.62 -9.88
C PRO A 54 -9.61 -1.84 -8.94
N PHE A 55 -8.54 -2.45 -9.45
CA PHE A 55 -7.31 -2.61 -8.67
C PHE A 55 -6.06 -2.49 -9.54
N PHE A 56 -4.99 -2.01 -8.93
CA PHE A 56 -3.66 -1.98 -9.51
C PHE A 56 -2.73 -2.83 -8.64
N TRP A 57 -2.20 -3.91 -9.21
CA TRP A 57 -1.36 -4.86 -8.48
C TRP A 57 0.05 -4.94 -9.05
N VAL A 58 1.03 -4.59 -8.20
CA VAL A 58 2.45 -4.80 -8.50
C VAL A 58 2.83 -6.23 -8.13
N ILE A 59 3.21 -7.02 -9.15
CA ILE A 59 3.65 -8.40 -9.00
C ILE A 59 5.09 -8.49 -9.52
N ARG A 60 6.04 -8.47 -8.59
CA ARG A 60 7.46 -8.65 -8.90
C ARG A 60 7.75 -10.12 -9.29
N PRO A 61 8.70 -10.39 -10.19
CA PRO A 61 8.99 -11.75 -10.67
C PRO A 61 9.34 -12.77 -9.57
N ASP A 62 9.94 -12.30 -8.48
CA ASP A 62 10.39 -13.09 -7.33
C ASP A 62 9.46 -13.00 -6.12
N LEU A 63 8.21 -12.57 -6.32
CA LEU A 63 7.19 -12.53 -5.27
C LEU A 63 6.76 -13.93 -4.82
N VAL A 64 6.81 -14.91 -5.72
CA VAL A 64 6.32 -16.26 -5.46
C VAL A 64 7.49 -17.20 -5.19
N ILE A 65 7.38 -17.98 -4.12
CA ILE A 65 8.45 -18.91 -3.71
C ILE A 65 8.59 -20.01 -4.76
N GLY A 66 9.78 -20.10 -5.37
CA GLY A 66 10.16 -21.23 -6.23
C GLY A 66 9.51 -21.26 -7.61
N GLU A 67 8.66 -20.28 -7.95
CA GLU A 67 7.91 -20.23 -9.21
C GLU A 67 7.82 -18.80 -9.75
N SER A 68 7.55 -18.67 -11.05
CA SER A 68 7.13 -17.39 -11.62
C SER A 68 5.73 -17.04 -11.11
N ALA A 69 5.48 -15.77 -10.83
CA ALA A 69 4.16 -15.30 -10.43
C ALA A 69 3.15 -15.36 -11.60
N ILE A 70 2.64 -16.57 -11.88
CA ILE A 70 1.71 -16.83 -12.97
C ILE A 70 0.29 -16.82 -12.41
N LEU A 71 -0.50 -15.84 -12.87
CA LEU A 71 -1.92 -15.78 -12.57
C LEU A 71 -2.72 -16.66 -13.54
N PRO A 72 -3.81 -17.31 -13.09
CA PRO A 72 -4.61 -18.16 -13.96
C PRO A 72 -5.20 -17.39 -15.16
N PRO A 73 -5.26 -17.97 -16.37
CA PRO A 73 -5.83 -17.30 -17.55
C PRO A 73 -7.27 -16.80 -17.34
N GLU A 74 -8.07 -17.56 -16.59
CA GLU A 74 -9.43 -17.20 -16.24
C GLU A 74 -9.50 -15.96 -15.32
N PHE A 75 -8.51 -15.75 -14.46
CA PHE A 75 -8.40 -14.53 -13.65
C PHE A 75 -8.12 -13.32 -14.57
N VAL A 76 -7.15 -13.46 -15.48
CA VAL A 76 -6.79 -12.38 -16.42
C VAL A 76 -8.00 -12.00 -17.29
N ALA A 77 -8.74 -12.99 -17.79
CA ALA A 77 -9.95 -12.76 -18.55
C ALA A 77 -11.04 -12.06 -17.71
N GLU A 78 -11.27 -12.52 -16.48
CA GLU A 78 -12.27 -11.98 -15.57
C GLU A 78 -11.99 -10.53 -15.15
N THR A 79 -10.72 -10.14 -14.99
CA THR A 79 -10.35 -8.80 -14.46
C THR A 79 -9.93 -7.79 -15.51
N LYS A 80 -9.79 -8.19 -16.79
CA LYS A 80 -9.22 -7.40 -17.90
C LYS A 80 -9.64 -5.92 -17.95
N GLU A 81 -10.90 -5.60 -17.69
CA GLU A 81 -11.41 -4.22 -17.80
C GLU A 81 -11.19 -3.36 -16.54
N ARG A 82 -10.86 -3.99 -15.43
CA ARG A 82 -10.79 -3.35 -14.10
C ARG A 82 -9.47 -3.54 -13.37
N SER A 83 -8.54 -4.33 -13.91
CA SER A 83 -7.22 -4.52 -13.33
C SER A 83 -6.10 -3.91 -14.17
N LEU A 84 -5.06 -3.43 -13.50
CA LEU A 84 -3.73 -3.27 -14.06
C LEU A 84 -2.76 -4.14 -13.26
N ILE A 85 -1.82 -4.79 -13.95
CA ILE A 85 -0.75 -5.58 -13.34
C ILE A 85 0.57 -5.07 -13.92
N ALA A 86 1.55 -4.78 -13.06
CA ALA A 86 2.87 -4.31 -13.46
C ALA A 86 3.96 -4.98 -12.62
N GLY A 87 5.19 -5.01 -13.11
CA GLY A 87 6.34 -5.52 -12.34
C GLY A 87 6.86 -4.51 -11.32
N TRP A 88 6.72 -3.21 -11.62
CA TRP A 88 7.14 -2.11 -10.76
C TRP A 88 6.36 -0.82 -11.04
N CYS A 89 6.32 0.12 -10.09
CA CYS A 89 5.65 1.41 -10.27
C CYS A 89 6.26 2.51 -9.39
N PRO A 90 6.02 3.80 -9.72
CA PRO A 90 6.34 4.92 -8.83
C PRO A 90 5.35 4.98 -7.66
N GLN A 91 5.55 4.15 -6.63
CA GLN A 91 4.60 3.95 -5.51
C GLN A 91 4.15 5.25 -4.84
N GLU A 92 5.06 6.19 -4.59
CA GLU A 92 4.72 7.49 -4.01
C GLU A 92 3.68 8.25 -4.86
N GLN A 93 3.85 8.26 -6.18
CA GLN A 93 2.93 8.93 -7.11
C GLN A 93 1.59 8.17 -7.19
N VAL A 94 1.64 6.84 -7.15
CA VAL A 94 0.44 5.99 -7.14
C VAL A 94 -0.39 6.23 -5.88
N LEU A 95 0.22 6.19 -4.70
CA LEU A 95 -0.48 6.41 -3.43
C LEU A 95 -1.08 7.82 -3.34
N ASN A 96 -0.38 8.84 -3.86
CA ASN A 96 -0.91 10.20 -3.91
C ASN A 96 -1.93 10.44 -5.04
N HIS A 97 -2.18 9.45 -5.91
CA HIS A 97 -3.13 9.60 -7.00
C HIS A 97 -4.58 9.60 -6.47
N PRO A 98 -5.44 10.56 -6.88
CA PRO A 98 -6.79 10.73 -6.31
C PRO A 98 -7.73 9.53 -6.52
N SER A 99 -7.46 8.67 -7.51
CA SER A 99 -8.24 7.45 -7.74
C SER A 99 -7.94 6.32 -6.75
N VAL A 100 -6.82 6.35 -6.04
CA VAL A 100 -6.47 5.31 -5.05
C VAL A 100 -7.28 5.54 -3.78
N GLY A 101 -8.10 4.55 -3.42
CA GLY A 101 -8.98 4.59 -2.25
C GLY A 101 -8.49 3.73 -1.08
N GLY A 102 -7.62 2.75 -1.34
CA GLY A 102 -7.09 1.87 -0.32
C GLY A 102 -5.83 1.13 -0.78
N PHE A 103 -5.02 0.70 0.17
CA PHE A 103 -3.73 0.07 -0.08
C PHE A 103 -3.61 -1.28 0.62
N LEU A 104 -3.51 -2.37 -0.14
CA LEU A 104 -3.19 -3.69 0.37
C LEU A 104 -1.67 -3.89 0.34
N THR A 105 -1.08 -4.12 1.52
CA THR A 105 0.37 -4.10 1.70
C THR A 105 0.85 -5.04 2.78
N HIS A 106 2.11 -5.46 2.65
CA HIS A 106 2.86 -6.15 3.69
C HIS A 106 3.10 -5.33 4.98
N SER A 107 2.75 -4.02 4.97
CA SER A 107 2.86 -3.11 6.13
C SER A 107 4.28 -2.87 6.64
N GLY A 108 5.28 -2.88 5.76
CA GLY A 108 6.60 -2.38 6.13
C GLY A 108 6.63 -0.86 6.33
N TRP A 109 7.51 -0.38 7.21
CA TRP A 109 7.55 1.00 7.68
C TRP A 109 7.45 2.06 6.58
N ASN A 110 8.22 1.94 5.50
CA ASN A 110 8.18 2.91 4.39
C ASN A 110 6.80 2.96 3.73
N SER A 111 6.21 1.80 3.42
CA SER A 111 4.87 1.71 2.85
C SER A 111 3.81 2.27 3.79
N THR A 112 3.97 2.05 5.10
CA THR A 112 3.08 2.60 6.12
C THR A 112 3.15 4.14 6.15
N VAL A 113 4.36 4.71 6.16
CA VAL A 113 4.55 6.17 6.13
C VAL A 113 4.01 6.78 4.83
N GLU A 114 4.31 6.19 3.67
CA GLU A 114 3.81 6.68 2.38
C GLU A 114 2.28 6.63 2.30
N SER A 115 1.64 5.56 2.80
CA SER A 115 0.19 5.45 2.82
C SER A 115 -0.45 6.50 3.74
N LEU A 116 0.15 6.70 4.92
CA LEU A 116 -0.31 7.67 5.91
C LEU A 116 -0.21 9.09 5.36
N THR A 117 0.93 9.48 4.78
CA THR A 117 1.12 10.82 4.19
C THR A 117 0.31 11.02 2.90
N ALA A 118 -0.02 9.95 2.18
CA ALA A 118 -0.96 10.01 1.06
C ALA A 118 -2.43 10.14 1.52
N GLY A 119 -2.75 9.76 2.76
CA GLY A 119 -4.12 9.74 3.26
C GLY A 119 -4.90 8.53 2.76
N VAL A 120 -4.24 7.38 2.60
CA VAL A 120 -4.80 6.14 2.06
C VAL A 120 -4.90 5.09 3.19
N PRO A 121 -6.09 4.55 3.49
CA PRO A 121 -6.25 3.50 4.50
C PRO A 121 -5.72 2.15 3.99
N MET A 122 -5.32 1.28 4.91
CA MET A 122 -4.53 0.07 4.61
C MET A 122 -5.28 -1.24 4.88
N LEU A 123 -4.98 -2.25 4.07
CA LEU A 123 -5.16 -3.67 4.42
C LEU A 123 -3.78 -4.28 4.62
N CYS A 124 -3.54 -4.77 5.82
CA CYS A 124 -2.23 -5.18 6.30
C CYS A 124 -2.09 -6.70 6.22
N TRP A 125 -1.08 -7.18 5.52
CA TRP A 125 -0.70 -8.60 5.49
C TRP A 125 0.76 -8.76 5.94
N PRO A 126 1.05 -8.68 7.25
CA PRO A 126 2.42 -8.66 7.76
C PRO A 126 3.13 -10.00 7.54
N PHE A 127 4.31 -9.98 6.93
CA PHE A 127 5.09 -11.17 6.60
C PHE A 127 6.21 -11.43 7.61
N PHE A 128 7.12 -10.46 7.84
CA PHE A 128 8.32 -10.66 8.67
C PHE A 128 8.89 -9.36 9.25
N ALA A 129 9.85 -9.49 10.16
CA ALA A 129 10.57 -8.39 10.82
C ALA A 129 9.67 -7.50 11.71
N ASP A 130 9.61 -6.20 11.41
CA ASP A 130 8.85 -5.18 12.13
C ASP A 130 7.39 -5.06 11.65
N GLN A 131 7.03 -5.71 10.54
CA GLN A 131 5.72 -5.62 9.91
C GLN A 131 4.57 -6.00 10.84
N GLN A 132 4.77 -6.97 11.75
CA GLN A 132 3.76 -7.32 12.75
C GLN A 132 3.48 -6.16 13.73
N MET A 133 4.53 -5.43 14.14
CA MET A 133 4.35 -4.25 15.00
C MET A 133 3.72 -3.10 14.22
N ASP A 134 4.17 -2.85 12.99
CA ASP A 134 3.59 -1.82 12.13
C ASP A 134 2.10 -2.09 11.84
N CYS A 135 1.75 -3.34 11.54
CA CYS A 135 0.36 -3.79 11.40
C CYS A 135 -0.45 -3.53 12.68
N ARG A 136 0.09 -3.89 13.85
CA ARG A 136 -0.56 -3.65 15.14
C ARG A 136 -0.83 -2.16 15.37
N TYR A 137 0.14 -1.28 15.13
CA TYR A 137 -0.05 0.16 15.27
C TYR A 137 -1.07 0.69 14.26
N THR A 138 -0.95 0.28 12.99
CA THR A 138 -1.84 0.67 11.90
C THR A 138 -3.30 0.29 12.20
N CYS A 139 -3.53 -0.91 12.70
CA CYS A 139 -4.88 -1.43 12.95
C CYS A 139 -5.46 -0.97 14.29
N ASN A 140 -4.68 -1.01 15.37
CA ASN A 140 -5.20 -0.83 16.74
C ASN A 140 -4.98 0.58 17.30
N GLU A 141 -3.81 1.17 17.07
CA GLU A 141 -3.45 2.45 17.70
C GLU A 141 -3.89 3.64 16.83
N TRP A 142 -3.51 3.63 15.56
CA TRP A 142 -3.89 4.68 14.61
C TRP A 142 -5.28 4.45 14.04
N GLY A 143 -5.69 3.19 13.89
CA GLY A 143 -6.99 2.79 13.37
C GLY A 143 -7.20 3.22 11.92
N ILE A 144 -6.14 3.09 11.10
CA ILE A 144 -6.12 3.43 9.68
C ILE A 144 -6.02 2.19 8.78
N GLY A 145 -6.03 0.98 9.36
CA GLY A 145 -6.07 -0.26 8.60
C GLY A 145 -6.77 -1.43 9.27
N MET A 146 -6.87 -2.54 8.52
CA MET A 146 -7.35 -3.83 8.99
C MET A 146 -6.37 -4.93 8.56
N GLU A 147 -6.24 -5.96 9.38
CA GLU A 147 -5.33 -7.08 9.14
C GLU A 147 -6.00 -8.19 8.30
N ILE A 148 -5.21 -8.80 7.41
CA ILE A 148 -5.54 -10.02 6.65
C ILE A 148 -4.79 -11.18 7.32
N SER A 149 -5.50 -12.28 7.56
CA SER A 149 -4.92 -13.53 8.08
C SER A 149 -3.78 -14.08 7.19
N ASN A 150 -2.79 -14.72 7.82
CA ASN A 150 -1.77 -15.48 7.09
C ASN A 150 -2.31 -16.75 6.41
N ASP A 151 -3.41 -17.32 6.92
CA ASP A 151 -4.24 -18.31 6.23
C ASP A 151 -5.16 -17.56 5.24
N VAL A 152 -4.57 -17.06 4.16
CA VAL A 152 -5.23 -16.19 3.19
C VAL A 152 -6.36 -16.95 2.49
N LYS A 153 -7.59 -16.41 2.56
CA LYS A 153 -8.77 -16.96 1.88
C LYS A 153 -9.45 -15.88 1.06
N ARG A 154 -9.79 -16.18 -0.19
CA ARG A 154 -10.39 -15.24 -1.15
C ARG A 154 -11.65 -14.58 -0.63
N ASP A 155 -12.50 -15.30 0.12
CA ASP A 155 -13.74 -14.77 0.68
C ASP A 155 -13.47 -13.72 1.77
N GLU A 156 -12.41 -13.94 2.56
CA GLU A 156 -11.95 -12.97 3.57
C GLU A 156 -11.34 -11.74 2.90
N VAL A 157 -10.46 -11.94 1.92
CA VAL A 157 -9.84 -10.87 1.13
C VAL A 157 -10.91 -10.01 0.45
N GLU A 158 -11.88 -10.63 -0.23
CA GLU A 158 -13.00 -9.95 -0.87
C GLU A 158 -13.78 -9.10 0.13
N LYS A 159 -14.15 -9.68 1.28
CA LYS A 159 -14.91 -9.01 2.33
C LYS A 159 -14.14 -7.80 2.88
N LEU A 160 -12.85 -7.96 3.15
CA LEU A 160 -12.02 -6.88 3.68
C LEU A 160 -11.80 -5.76 2.66
N ILE A 161 -11.60 -6.08 1.38
CA ILE A 161 -11.55 -5.09 0.30
C ILE A 161 -12.86 -4.30 0.21
N LYS A 162 -14.01 -4.99 0.23
CA LYS A 162 -15.32 -4.32 0.22
C LYS A 162 -15.52 -3.44 1.44
N GLU A 163 -15.12 -3.89 2.63
CA GLU A 163 -15.23 -3.10 3.86
C GLU A 163 -14.31 -1.88 3.84
N LEU A 164 -13.07 -2.01 3.36
CA LEU A 164 -12.12 -0.91 3.21
C LEU A 164 -12.66 0.18 2.27
N MET A 165 -13.18 -0.23 1.12
CA MET A 165 -13.52 0.69 0.02
C MET A 165 -14.95 1.25 0.10
N LYS A 166 -15.90 0.48 0.65
CA LYS A 166 -17.33 0.84 0.67
C LYS A 166 -17.98 0.76 2.04
N GLY A 167 -17.35 0.09 3.00
CA GLY A 167 -17.89 -0.15 4.33
C GLY A 167 -17.76 1.04 5.29
N GLU A 168 -18.46 0.94 6.41
CA GLU A 168 -18.43 1.98 7.45
C GLU A 168 -17.09 2.01 8.19
N LYS A 169 -16.40 0.87 8.36
CA LYS A 169 -15.04 0.88 8.90
C LYS A 169 -14.09 1.56 7.92
N GLY A 170 -14.23 1.28 6.62
CA GLY A 170 -13.50 1.95 5.53
C GLY A 170 -13.55 3.48 5.62
N LYS A 171 -14.77 4.03 5.71
CA LYS A 171 -14.98 5.48 5.87
C LYS A 171 -14.34 6.04 7.13
N LYS A 172 -14.46 5.34 8.26
CA LYS A 172 -13.83 5.77 9.53
C LYS A 172 -12.30 5.78 9.44
N MET A 173 -11.70 4.75 8.83
CA MET A 173 -10.26 4.69 8.58
C MET A 173 -9.81 5.81 7.65
N LYS A 174 -10.60 6.10 6.59
CA LYS A 174 -10.31 7.22 5.68
C LYS A 174 -10.30 8.56 6.41
N ASN A 175 -11.25 8.81 7.30
CA ASN A 175 -11.24 10.05 8.10
C ASN A 175 -10.02 10.11 9.03
N LYS A 176 -9.72 9.02 9.74
CA LYS A 176 -8.55 8.94 10.63
C LYS A 176 -7.23 9.13 9.90
N VAL A 177 -7.04 8.51 8.74
CA VAL A 177 -5.77 8.66 8.00
C VAL A 177 -5.59 10.09 7.48
N MET A 178 -6.69 10.81 7.18
CA MET A 178 -6.60 12.24 6.84
C MET A 178 -6.21 13.11 8.05
N GLU A 179 -6.66 12.77 9.26
CA GLU A 179 -6.20 13.43 10.49
C GLU A 179 -4.69 13.19 10.71
N TRP A 180 -4.24 11.94 10.57
CA TRP A 180 -2.81 11.59 10.67
C TRP A 180 -1.96 12.24 9.58
N LYS A 181 -2.44 12.29 8.34
CA LYS A 181 -1.78 13.00 7.23
C LYS A 181 -1.52 14.44 7.59
N LYS A 182 -2.55 15.15 8.09
CA LYS A 182 -2.42 16.55 8.51
C LYS A 182 -1.38 16.71 9.61
N LEU A 183 -1.37 15.84 10.62
CA LEU A 183 -0.35 15.88 11.69
C LEU A 183 1.06 15.62 11.15
N ALA A 184 1.21 14.72 10.17
CA ALA A 184 2.49 14.47 9.53
C ALA A 184 2.99 15.68 8.72
N GLU A 185 2.09 16.36 8.00
CA GLU A 185 2.37 17.61 7.29
C GLU A 185 2.76 18.74 8.26
N GLU A 186 2.08 18.86 9.40
CA GLU A 186 2.41 19.85 10.44
C GLU A 186 3.78 19.55 11.08
N ALA A 187 4.07 18.28 11.39
CA ALA A 187 5.34 17.88 11.99
C ALA A 187 6.54 18.10 11.05
N THR A 188 6.32 18.01 9.73
CA THR A 188 7.36 18.16 8.69
C THR A 188 7.35 19.53 8.01
N GLY A 189 6.40 20.40 8.38
CA GLY A 189 6.30 21.76 7.86
C GLY A 189 7.38 22.71 8.41
N PRO A 190 7.38 23.97 7.96
CA PRO A 190 8.23 25.02 8.53
C PRO A 190 7.96 25.14 10.04
N HIS A 191 9.02 25.06 10.85
CA HIS A 191 8.95 25.06 12.32
C HIS A 191 8.20 23.87 12.95
N GLY A 192 7.93 22.82 12.18
CA GLY A 192 7.38 21.56 12.69
C GLY A 192 8.39 20.79 13.55
N SER A 193 7.90 19.92 14.43
CA SER A 193 8.75 19.20 15.39
C SER A 193 9.84 18.35 14.73
N SER A 194 9.51 17.66 13.63
CA SER A 194 10.48 16.83 12.90
C SER A 194 11.51 17.69 12.16
N SER A 195 11.08 18.83 11.59
CA SER A 195 11.98 19.81 10.96
C SER A 195 12.97 20.39 11.98
N THR A 196 12.49 20.80 13.15
CA THR A 196 13.34 21.27 14.25
C THR A 196 14.32 20.20 14.74
N ASN A 197 13.87 18.95 14.85
CA ASN A 197 14.76 17.85 15.22
C ASN A 197 15.86 17.60 14.18
N LEU A 198 15.52 17.69 12.89
CA LEU A 198 16.50 17.57 11.81
C LEU A 198 17.52 18.72 11.83
N GLU A 199 17.06 19.96 12.01
CA GLU A 199 17.94 21.14 12.17
C GLU A 199 18.88 20.98 13.38
N ASN A 200 18.34 20.53 14.52
CA ASN A 200 19.14 20.26 15.71
C ASN A 200 20.21 19.19 15.47
N LEU A 201 19.86 18.11 14.76
CA LEU A 201 20.82 17.06 14.39
C LEU A 201 21.92 17.61 13.49
N VAL A 202 21.56 18.36 12.45
CA VAL A 202 22.51 19.02 11.54
C VAL A 202 23.46 19.93 12.31
N ASN A 203 22.94 20.75 13.22
CA ASN A 203 23.73 21.65 14.03
C ASN A 203 24.70 20.90 14.98
N GLN A 204 24.26 19.78 15.56
CA GLN A 204 25.09 18.97 16.46
C GLN A 204 26.20 18.20 15.73
N VAL A 205 25.92 17.68 14.53
CA VAL A 205 26.84 16.80 13.79
C VAL A 205 27.77 17.59 12.87
N LEU A 206 27.24 18.58 12.15
CA LEU A 206 27.98 19.29 11.09
C LEU A 206 28.56 20.62 11.54
N LEU A 207 28.00 21.26 12.58
CA LEU A 207 28.41 22.60 13.02
C LEU A 207 29.15 22.63 14.36
N ARG A 208 29.32 21.49 15.04
CA ARG A 208 30.30 21.40 16.13
C ARG A 208 31.71 21.41 15.55
N LYS A 209 32.35 22.59 15.55
CA LYS A 209 33.82 22.65 15.56
C LYS A 209 34.29 22.00 16.86
N THR A 210 35.12 20.96 16.74
CA THR A 210 36.00 20.50 17.83
C THR A 210 36.75 21.66 18.47
#